data_AF-A0A6I3FD37-F1
#
_entry.id   AF-A0A6I3FD37-F1
#
_cell.length_a   1.000
_cell.length_b   1.000
_cell.length_c   1.000
_cell.angle_alpha   90.00
_cell.angle_beta   90.00
_cell.angle_gamma   90.00
#
_symmetry.space_group_name_H-M   'P 1'
#
loop_
_entity.id
_entity.type
_entity.pdbx_description
1 polymer ?
#
loop_
_entity_poly.entity_id
_entity_poly.type
_entity_poly.pdbx_seq_one_letter_code
_entity_poly.pdbx_strand_id
1 'polypeptide(L)'
;MVLIPLVLLFLMGAQLALAAHSRNIESNYAQNDASVRGISGKFISGDRFLHLESSGDGESLDLLITERKKSLLSLIPTFSLLKGRFISVHGMAIVENRR
;
A
#
# COMPACT_ATOMS: atom_id res chain seq x y z
N MET A 1 -10.44 -35.47 20.22
CA MET A 1 -9.42 -34.91 19.30
C MET A 1 -9.98 -33.65 18.62
N VAL A 2 -9.90 -32.48 19.28
CA VAL A 2 -10.44 -31.20 18.73
C VAL A 2 -9.44 -30.05 18.77
N LEU A 3 -8.32 -30.23 19.47
CA LEU A 3 -7.32 -29.17 19.67
C LEU A 3 -6.64 -28.76 18.36
N ILE A 4 -6.23 -29.74 17.53
CA ILE A 4 -5.53 -29.47 16.27
C ILE A 4 -6.41 -28.64 15.31
N PRO A 5 -7.67 -29.02 15.02
CA PRO A 5 -8.56 -28.17 14.21
C PRO A 5 -8.77 -26.77 14.79
N LEU A 6 -8.92 -26.66 16.12
CA LEU A 6 -9.14 -25.37 16.78
C LEU A 6 -7.95 -24.43 16.65
N VAL A 7 -6.73 -24.95 16.88
CA VAL A 7 -5.48 -24.19 16.73
C VAL A 7 -5.29 -23.78 15.26
N LEU A 8 -5.58 -24.66 14.32
CA LEU A 8 -5.47 -24.34 12.89
C LEU A 8 -6.42 -23.19 12.50
N LEU A 9 -7.68 -23.24 12.95
CA LEU A 9 -8.66 -22.20 12.70
C LEU A 9 -8.23 -20.87 13.31
N PHE A 10 -7.73 -20.90 14.55
CA PHE A 10 -7.21 -19.73 15.24
C PHE A 10 -6.04 -19.10 14.47
N LEU A 11 -5.06 -19.89 14.03
CA LEU A 11 -3.89 -19.39 13.29
C LEU A 11 -4.29 -18.79 11.94
N MET A 12 -5.29 -19.35 11.26
CA MET A 12 -5.82 -18.76 10.02
C MET A 12 -6.49 -17.41 10.27
N GLY A 13 -7.31 -17.29 11.32
CA GLY A 13 -7.91 -16.02 11.72
C GLY A 13 -6.86 -14.97 12.09
N ALA A 14 -5.86 -15.36 12.88
CA ALA A 14 -4.76 -14.49 13.26
C ALA A 14 -3.95 -14.02 12.02
N GLN A 15 -3.71 -14.91 11.05
CA GLN A 15 -3.01 -14.56 9.81
C GLN A 15 -3.77 -13.50 9.00
N LEU A 16 -5.10 -13.61 8.91
CA LEU A 16 -5.95 -12.63 8.23
C LEU A 16 -5.93 -11.28 8.94
N ALA A 17 -6.04 -11.29 10.28
CA ALA A 17 -6.01 -10.07 11.09
C ALA A 17 -4.66 -9.33 10.93
N LEU A 18 -3.54 -10.06 11.02
CA LEU A 18 -2.21 -9.49 10.80
C LEU A 18 -2.05 -8.93 9.39
N ALA A 19 -2.52 -9.64 8.37
CA ALA A 19 -2.42 -9.17 6.99
C ALA A 19 -3.24 -7.89 6.76
N ALA A 20 -4.47 -7.82 7.27
CA ALA A 20 -5.31 -6.64 7.17
C ALA A 20 -4.70 -5.45 7.92
N HIS A 21 -4.24 -5.67 9.15
CA HIS A 21 -3.61 -4.62 9.95
C HIS A 21 -2.33 -4.10 9.30
N SER A 22 -1.45 -5.00 8.84
CA SER A 22 -0.24 -4.61 8.13
C SER A 22 -0.54 -3.85 6.85
N ARG A 23 -1.57 -4.25 6.08
CA ARG A 23 -1.98 -3.53 4.87
C ARG A 23 -2.46 -2.12 5.20
N ASN A 24 -3.23 -1.95 6.27
CA ASN A 24 -3.74 -0.65 6.67
C ASN A 24 -2.60 0.27 7.12
N ILE A 25 -1.64 -0.24 7.90
CA ILE A 25 -0.44 0.52 8.29
C ILE A 25 0.31 1.00 7.05
N GLU A 26 0.65 0.10 6.13
CA GLU A 26 1.39 0.48 4.92
C GLU A 26 0.60 1.45 4.04
N SER A 27 -0.73 1.33 3.97
CA SER A 27 -1.58 2.24 3.20
C SER A 27 -1.54 3.66 3.76
N ASN A 28 -1.53 3.81 5.09
CA ASN A 28 -1.37 5.11 5.75
C ASN A 28 0.01 5.71 5.45
N TYR A 29 1.07 4.90 5.50
CA TYR A 29 2.41 5.37 5.14
C TYR A 29 2.53 5.76 3.67
N ALA A 30 1.95 4.99 2.75
CA ALA A 30 1.95 5.33 1.33
C ALA A 30 1.20 6.65 1.09
N GLN A 31 0.05 6.85 1.74
CA GLN A 31 -0.71 8.09 1.66
C GLN A 31 0.06 9.29 2.25
N ASN A 32 0.74 9.10 3.38
CA ASN A 32 1.61 10.12 3.96
C ASN A 32 2.77 10.47 3.02
N ASP A 33 3.42 9.47 2.43
CA ASP A 33 4.46 9.69 1.42
C ASP A 33 3.92 10.51 0.23
N ALA A 34 2.73 10.17 -0.28
CA ALA A 34 2.11 10.92 -1.37
C ALA A 34 1.82 12.37 -0.97
N SER A 35 1.29 12.60 0.23
CA SER A 35 1.00 13.94 0.75
C SER A 35 2.27 14.78 0.90
N VAL A 36 3.30 14.24 1.58
CA VAL A 36 4.56 14.97 1.82
C VAL A 36 5.27 15.27 0.50
N ARG A 37 5.34 14.31 -0.42
CA ARG A 37 5.99 14.50 -1.73
C ARG A 37 5.19 15.44 -2.63
N GLY A 38 3.86 15.32 -2.63
CA GLY A 38 2.98 16.19 -3.39
C GLY A 38 3.08 17.66 -2.97
N ILE A 39 3.20 17.93 -1.67
CA ILE A 39 3.38 19.30 -1.15
C ILE A 39 4.82 19.79 -1.38
N SER A 40 5.82 18.95 -1.13
CA SER A 40 7.22 19.37 -1.19
C SER A 40 7.79 19.45 -2.61
N GLY A 41 7.13 18.82 -3.59
CA GLY A 41 7.65 18.66 -4.95
C GLY A 41 8.88 17.75 -5.04
N LYS A 42 9.25 17.05 -3.97
CA LYS A 42 10.43 16.17 -3.92
C LYS A 42 10.01 14.73 -4.18
N PHE A 43 10.04 14.34 -5.44
CA PHE A 43 9.64 13.00 -5.90
C PHE A 43 10.83 12.02 -5.91
N ILE A 44 10.53 10.74 -5.77
CA ILE A 44 11.55 9.67 -5.79
C ILE A 44 11.37 8.72 -6.97
N SER A 45 12.42 7.95 -7.25
CA SER A 45 12.34 6.85 -8.22
C SER A 45 11.28 5.82 -7.77
N GLY A 46 10.29 5.57 -8.63
CA GLY A 46 9.16 4.69 -8.35
C GLY A 46 7.82 5.41 -8.19
N ASP A 47 7.83 6.73 -7.98
CA ASP A 47 6.62 7.55 -8.03
C ASP A 47 6.08 7.60 -9.47
N ARG A 48 4.76 7.51 -9.62
CA ARG A 48 4.08 7.61 -10.91
C ARG A 48 3.22 8.87 -10.96
N PHE A 49 3.13 9.47 -12.15
CA PHE A 49 2.27 10.61 -12.40
C PHE A 49 1.22 10.20 -13.43
N LEU A 50 -0.04 10.50 -13.13
CA LEU A 50 -1.12 10.43 -14.09
C LEU A 50 -1.59 11.84 -14.36
N HIS A 51 -1.40 12.30 -15.59
CA HIS A 51 -1.87 13.61 -16.02
C HIS A 51 -3.39 13.68 -15.95
N LEU A 52 -3.91 14.75 -15.35
CA LEU A 52 -5.34 15.03 -15.28
C LEU A 52 -5.63 16.16 -16.27
N GLU A 53 -6.42 15.86 -17.30
CA GLU A 53 -6.91 16.85 -18.25
C GLU A 53 -7.70 17.93 -17.50
N SER A 54 -7.26 19.19 -17.62
CA SER A 54 -7.96 20.35 -17.07
C SER A 54 -8.86 20.95 -18.15
N SER A 55 -10.17 21.06 -17.90
CA SER A 55 -11.13 21.62 -18.87
C SER A 55 -11.10 23.15 -18.97
N GLY A 56 -10.05 23.84 -18.48
CA GLY A 56 -9.93 25.30 -18.52
C GLY A 56 -8.48 25.80 -18.57
N ASP A 57 -8.30 27.12 -18.72
CA ASP A 57 -7.01 27.84 -18.81
C ASP A 57 -6.08 27.71 -17.57
N GLY A 58 -6.45 26.90 -16.58
CA GLY A 58 -5.74 26.74 -15.32
C GLY A 58 -4.85 25.50 -15.30
N GLU A 59 -3.57 25.75 -15.00
CA GLU A 59 -2.48 24.89 -14.51
C GLU A 59 -2.69 23.37 -14.62
N SER A 60 -1.78 22.68 -15.31
CA SER A 60 -1.80 21.22 -15.45
C SER A 60 -1.73 20.53 -14.08
N LEU A 61 -2.73 19.71 -13.77
CA LEU A 61 -2.76 18.90 -12.56
C LEU A 61 -2.28 17.48 -12.87
N ASP A 62 -1.39 16.96 -12.02
CA ASP A 62 -0.94 15.58 -12.08
C ASP A 62 -1.33 14.84 -10.78
N LEU A 63 -1.86 13.63 -10.92
CA LEU A 63 -2.06 12.71 -9.81
C LEU A 63 -0.76 11.96 -9.54
N LEU A 64 -0.08 12.32 -8.45
CA LEU A 64 1.04 11.58 -7.90
C LEU A 64 0.54 10.29 -7.24
N ILE A 65 1.10 9.16 -7.65
CA ILE A 65 0.85 7.84 -7.09
C ILE A 65 2.15 7.32 -6.50
N THR A 66 2.18 7.13 -5.18
CA THR A 66 3.28 6.47 -4.47
C THR A 66 2.95 5.00 -4.27
N GLU A 67 3.97 4.14 -4.20
CA GLU A 67 3.79 2.72 -3.91
C GLU A 67 4.66 2.31 -2.72
N ARG A 68 4.10 1.50 -1.82
CA ARG A 68 4.86 0.77 -0.80
C ARG A 68 4.63 -0.72 -0.91
N LYS A 69 5.74 -1.46 -0.86
CA LYS A 69 5.76 -2.93 -0.85
C LYS A 69 6.36 -3.43 0.45
N LYS A 70 5.67 -4.36 1.13
CA LYS A 70 6.16 -4.98 2.36
C LYS A 70 5.88 -6.47 2.38
N SER A 71 6.85 -7.25 2.85
CA SER A 71 6.67 -8.69 3.03
C SER A 71 5.72 -8.99 4.19
N LEU A 72 4.83 -9.96 3.98
CA LEU A 72 3.93 -10.45 5.02
C LEU A 72 4.57 -11.58 5.81
N LEU A 73 4.46 -11.50 7.13
CA LEU A 73 4.82 -12.60 8.03
C LEU A 73 3.79 -13.73 7.89
N SER A 74 4.27 -14.98 7.82
CA SER A 74 3.42 -16.18 7.84
C SER A 74 3.48 -16.87 9.21
N LEU A 75 2.32 -16.99 9.87
CA LEU A 75 2.14 -17.71 11.13
C LEU A 75 2.11 -19.23 10.94
N ILE A 76 1.78 -19.70 9.73
CA ILE A 76 1.72 -21.14 9.41
C ILE A 76 2.72 -21.42 8.27
N PRO A 77 4.00 -21.64 8.57
CA PRO A 77 5.05 -21.77 7.55
C PRO A 77 4.91 -23.05 6.71
N THR A 78 4.21 -24.06 7.23
CA THR A 78 3.96 -25.34 6.56
C THR A 78 3.08 -25.21 5.33
N PHE A 79 2.24 -24.18 5.26
CA PHE A 79 1.48 -23.88 4.05
C PHE A 79 2.37 -23.08 3.09
N SER A 80 3.03 -23.79 2.17
CA SER A 80 3.85 -23.20 1.10
C SER A 80 3.11 -22.14 0.27
N LEU A 81 1.78 -22.15 0.28
CA LEU A 81 0.92 -21.16 -0.40
C LEU A 81 1.12 -19.72 0.13
N LEU A 82 1.66 -19.55 1.34
CA LEU A 82 1.82 -18.24 1.99
C LEU A 82 3.25 -17.69 1.91
N LYS A 83 4.20 -18.45 1.37
CA LYS A 83 5.61 -18.05 1.29
C LYS A 83 5.80 -16.96 0.23
N GLY A 84 6.35 -15.82 0.61
CA GLY A 84 6.66 -14.72 -0.32
C GLY A 84 5.47 -13.82 -0.69
N ARG A 85 4.39 -13.79 0.10
CA ARG A 85 3.34 -12.77 -0.10
C ARG A 85 3.87 -11.39 0.28
N PHE A 86 3.61 -10.43 -0.60
CA PHE A 86 3.84 -9.02 -0.36
C PHE A 86 2.51 -8.29 -0.30
N ILE A 87 2.42 -7.31 0.58
CA ILE A 87 1.44 -6.24 0.47
C ILE A 87 2.04 -5.21 -0.48
N SER A 88 1.32 -4.87 -1.55
CA SER A 88 1.52 -3.62 -2.27
C SER A 88 0.32 -2.71 -2.01
N VAL A 89 0.60 -1.46 -1.66
CA VAL A 89 -0.39 -0.40 -1.41
C VAL A 89 0.06 0.88 -2.09
N HIS A 90 -0.92 1.69 -2.44
CA HIS A 90 -0.69 2.95 -3.12
C HIS A 90 -1.20 4.11 -2.27
N GLY A 91 -0.46 5.21 -2.28
CA GLY A 91 -0.90 6.52 -1.81
C GLY A 91 -1.11 7.44 -2.99
N MET A 92 -1.98 8.44 -2.85
CA MET A 92 -2.29 9.37 -3.94
C MET A 92 -2.31 10.81 -3.44
N ALA A 93 -1.80 11.74 -4.27
CA ALA A 93 -1.88 13.17 -4.03
C ALA A 93 -2.01 13.92 -5.36
N ILE A 94 -2.75 15.03 -5.36
CA ILE A 94 -2.82 15.93 -6.52
C ILE A 94 -1.66 16.92 -6.41
N VAL A 95 -0.99 17.15 -7.52
CA VAL A 95 0.14 18.07 -7.62
C VAL A 95 -0.07 18.99 -8.81
N GLU A 96 0.22 20.27 -8.63
CA GLU A 96 0.23 21.24 -9.70
C GLU A 96 1.57 21.13 -10.45
N ASN A 97 1.51 20.78 -11.73
CA ASN A 97 2.66 20.70 -12.60
C ASN A 97 2.82 22.04 -13.34
N ARG A 98 3.69 22.91 -12.82
CA ARG A 98 4.01 24.22 -13.40
C ARG A 98 5.10 24.19 -14.49
N ARG A 99 5.39 23.02 -15.06
CA ARG A 99 6.46 22.89 -16.06
C ARG A 99 6.07 23.39 -17.44
#